data_AF-B3CR70-F1
#
_entry.id   AF-B3CR70-F1
#
_cell.length_a   1.000
_cell.length_b   1.000
_cell.length_c   1.000
_cell.angle_alpha   90.00
_cell.angle_beta   90.00
_cell.angle_gamma   90.00
#
_symmetry.space_group_name_H-M   'P 1'
#
loop_
_entity.id
_entity.type
_entity.pdbx_description
1 polymer ?
#
loop_
_entity_poly.entity_id
_entity_poly.type
_entity_poly.pdbx_seq_one_letter_code
_entity_poly.pdbx_strand_id
1 'polypeptide(L)'
;MSHKYERYFCLPSYSRIIQLWHRMLLPLAILMHYLKGEETGIYYIDATKLTICHNKRTSSNRVFNKISKICKSSYGLFLDFKLHLIINNMSKIIKLYVLIFR
;
A
#
# COMPACT_ATOMS: atom_id res chain seq x y z
N MET A 1 31.99 -7.66 16.84
CA MET A 1 30.80 -7.80 17.69
C MET A 1 29.60 -8.27 16.87
N SER A 2 29.45 -9.59 16.62
CA SER A 2 28.34 -10.12 15.82
C SER A 2 27.92 -11.53 16.27
N HIS A 3 27.56 -11.70 17.54
CA HIS A 3 27.20 -13.01 18.11
C HIS A 3 25.91 -12.98 18.95
N LYS A 4 25.00 -12.01 18.75
CA LYS A 4 23.87 -11.81 19.69
C LYS A 4 22.46 -12.07 19.14
N TYR A 5 22.28 -12.46 17.87
CA TYR A 5 20.94 -12.51 17.26
C TYR A 5 20.61 -13.75 16.40
N GLU A 6 21.39 -14.83 16.47
CA GLU A 6 21.13 -16.03 15.62
C GLU A 6 19.86 -16.81 15.95
N ARG A 7 19.20 -16.56 17.10
CA ARG A 7 18.04 -17.35 17.55
C ARG A 7 16.68 -16.69 17.38
N TYR A 8 16.62 -15.48 16.86
CA TYR A 8 15.36 -14.75 16.74
C TYR A 8 15.09 -14.42 15.27
N PHE A 9 14.29 -15.30 14.65
CA PHE A 9 13.74 -15.25 13.30
C PHE A 9 14.72 -15.54 12.14
N CYS A 10 14.50 -16.67 11.47
CA CYS A 10 14.81 -16.84 10.06
C CYS A 10 13.93 -15.88 9.23
N LEU A 11 14.20 -14.59 9.31
CA LEU A 11 13.52 -13.57 8.50
C LEU A 11 13.80 -13.89 7.03
N PRO A 12 12.78 -13.96 6.17
CA PRO A 12 12.99 -14.15 4.76
C PRO A 12 13.84 -12.99 4.22
N SER A 13 14.85 -13.30 3.42
CA SER A 13 15.63 -12.27 2.71
C SER A 13 14.69 -11.43 1.83
N TYR A 14 15.08 -10.19 1.52
CA TYR A 14 14.28 -9.28 0.68
C TYR A 14 13.84 -9.94 -0.64
N SER A 15 14.73 -10.71 -1.28
CA SER A 15 14.43 -11.48 -2.48
C SER A 15 13.35 -12.56 -2.24
N ARG A 16 13.40 -13.25 -1.09
CA ARG A 16 12.38 -14.22 -0.70
C ARG A 16 11.04 -13.54 -0.42
N ILE A 17 11.04 -12.35 0.19
CA ILE A 17 9.82 -11.55 0.41
C ILE A 17 9.17 -11.20 -0.92
N ILE A 18 9.92 -10.73 -1.93
CA ILE A 18 9.36 -10.40 -3.26
C ILE A 18 8.72 -11.63 -3.93
N GLN A 19 9.36 -12.79 -3.82
CA GLN A 19 8.82 -14.05 -4.36
C GLN A 19 7.55 -14.49 -3.62
N LEU A 20 7.53 -14.37 -2.29
CA LEU A 20 6.37 -14.69 -1.48
C LEU A 20 5.22 -13.70 -1.69
N TRP A 21 5.52 -12.43 -1.97
CA TRP A 21 4.52 -11.38 -2.11
C TRP A 21 3.47 -11.72 -3.16
N HIS A 22 3.89 -12.27 -4.30
CA HIS A 22 3.00 -12.75 -5.37
C HIS A 22 2.01 -13.82 -4.88
N ARG A 23 2.46 -14.71 -3.99
CA ARG A 23 1.60 -15.74 -3.37
C ARG A 23 0.72 -15.19 -2.26
N MET A 24 1.17 -14.14 -1.57
CA MET A 24 0.45 -13.51 -0.45
C MET A 24 -0.68 -12.58 -0.91
N LEU A 25 -0.68 -12.13 -2.18
CA LEU A 25 -1.74 -11.28 -2.72
C LEU A 25 -3.13 -11.93 -2.65
N LEU A 26 -3.23 -13.23 -2.94
CA LEU A 26 -4.52 -13.94 -2.91
C LEU A 26 -5.06 -14.11 -1.48
N PRO A 27 -4.30 -14.63 -0.50
CA PRO A 27 -4.69 -14.64 0.91
C PRO A 27 -5.06 -13.26 1.44
N LEU A 28 -4.32 -12.22 1.05
CA LEU A 28 -4.60 -10.84 1.45
C LEU A 28 -5.95 -10.36 0.88
N ALA A 29 -6.25 -10.65 -0.38
CA ALA A 29 -7.53 -10.29 -1.00
C ALA A 29 -8.71 -11.00 -0.31
N ILE A 30 -8.56 -12.28 0.02
CA ILE A 30 -9.57 -13.06 0.77
C ILE A 30 -9.76 -12.48 2.17
N LEU A 31 -8.67 -12.17 2.88
CA LEU A 31 -8.72 -11.55 4.20
C LEU A 31 -9.43 -10.20 4.15
N MET A 32 -9.13 -9.36 3.17
CA MET A 32 -9.80 -8.07 2.98
C MET A 32 -11.30 -8.24 2.69
N HIS A 33 -11.69 -9.30 1.98
CA HIS A 33 -13.09 -9.63 1.77
C HIS A 33 -13.77 -10.11 3.07
N TYR A 34 -13.07 -10.86 3.90
CA TYR A 34 -13.58 -11.34 5.19
C TYR A 34 -13.72 -10.20 6.22
N LEU A 35 -12.76 -9.26 6.21
CA LEU A 35 -12.77 -8.08 7.07
C LEU A 35 -13.70 -6.97 6.55
N LYS A 36 -14.39 -7.20 5.42
CA LYS A 36 -15.34 -6.23 4.85
C LYS A 36 -16.50 -6.01 5.82
N GLY A 37 -16.80 -4.74 6.08
CA GLY A 37 -17.95 -4.34 6.90
C GLY A 37 -19.29 -4.62 6.24
N GLU A 38 -20.35 -4.53 7.04
CA GLU A 38 -21.73 -4.65 6.57
C GLU A 38 -22.14 -3.46 5.70
N GLU A 39 -22.95 -3.76 4.69
CA GLU A 39 -23.51 -2.80 3.76
C GLU A 39 -24.71 -2.09 4.40
N THR A 40 -24.47 -0.91 4.95
CA THR A 40 -25.49 -0.10 5.67
C THR A 40 -26.20 0.91 4.77
N GLY A 41 -25.87 0.97 3.48
CA GLY A 41 -26.50 1.86 2.48
C GLY A 41 -26.00 3.31 2.49
N ILE A 42 -25.32 3.74 3.56
CA ILE A 42 -24.68 5.06 3.67
C ILE A 42 -23.17 4.87 3.66
N TYR A 43 -22.49 5.49 2.68
CA TYR A 43 -21.05 5.34 2.47
C TYR A 43 -20.34 6.69 2.37
N TYR A 44 -19.15 6.75 2.97
CA TYR A 44 -18.23 7.87 2.88
C TYR A 44 -17.02 7.45 2.04
N ILE A 45 -16.60 8.33 1.13
CA ILE A 45 -15.42 8.11 0.28
C ILE A 45 -14.37 9.13 0.68
N ASP A 46 -13.20 8.66 1.08
CA ASP A 46 -12.04 9.49 1.32
C ASP A 46 -10.88 9.10 0.38
N ALA A 47 -10.12 10.10 -0.06
CA ALA A 47 -8.99 9.92 -0.95
C ALA A 47 -7.70 10.32 -0.23
N THR A 48 -6.96 9.34 0.26
CA THR A 48 -5.66 9.56 0.91
C THR A 48 -4.53 9.49 -0.10
N LYS A 49 -3.59 10.44 -0.01
CA LYS A 49 -2.36 10.41 -0.81
C LYS A 49 -1.34 9.52 -0.11
N LEU A 50 -0.84 8.49 -0.80
CA LEU A 50 0.21 7.62 -0.31
C LEU A 50 1.52 7.98 -0.99
N THR A 51 2.42 8.63 -0.24
CA THR A 51 3.71 9.08 -0.75
C THR A 51 4.71 7.94 -0.80
N ILE A 52 5.25 7.65 -1.98
CA ILE A 52 6.18 6.54 -2.19
C ILE A 52 7.61 7.04 -2.00
N CYS A 53 7.98 8.11 -2.70
CA CYS A 53 9.29 8.71 -2.57
C CYS A 53 9.29 10.21 -2.85
N HIS A 54 10.26 10.90 -2.25
CA HIS A 54 10.54 12.30 -2.52
C HIS A 54 11.16 12.47 -3.91
N ASN A 55 10.94 13.62 -4.56
CA ASN A 55 11.49 13.95 -5.89
C ASN A 55 12.95 13.52 -6.13
N LYS A 56 13.83 13.74 -5.13
CA LYS A 56 15.27 13.42 -5.23
C LYS A 56 15.55 11.93 -5.47
N ARG A 57 14.61 11.04 -5.11
CA ARG A 57 14.73 9.58 -5.24
C ARG A 57 13.81 9.02 -6.33
N THR A 58 13.11 9.87 -7.09
CA THR A 58 12.22 9.41 -8.16
C THR A 58 13.01 8.69 -9.26
N SER A 59 14.20 9.20 -9.63
CA SER A 59 15.03 8.61 -10.69
C SER A 59 15.60 7.22 -10.34
N SER A 60 15.77 6.90 -9.06
CA SER A 60 16.27 5.60 -8.60
C SER A 60 15.16 4.59 -8.32
N ASN A 61 13.90 5.02 -8.25
CA ASN A 61 12.77 4.12 -7.99
C ASN A 61 12.38 3.37 -9.27
N ARG A 62 12.85 2.13 -9.42
CA ARG A 62 12.52 1.27 -10.57
C ARG A 62 11.23 0.46 -10.40
N VAL A 63 10.80 0.25 -9.15
CA VAL A 63 9.68 -0.64 -8.82
C VAL A 63 8.35 -0.01 -9.18
N PHE A 64 8.17 1.27 -8.83
CA PHE A 64 6.90 1.96 -9.01
C PHE A 64 6.87 2.89 -10.22
N ASN A 65 7.97 3.08 -10.95
CA ASN A 65 8.07 4.03 -12.07
C ASN A 65 6.99 3.86 -13.16
N LYS A 66 6.47 2.64 -13.34
CA LYS A 66 5.42 2.35 -14.34
C LYS A 66 3.99 2.50 -13.81
N ILE A 67 3.84 2.64 -12.50
CA ILE A 67 2.55 2.53 -11.79
C ILE A 67 2.23 3.85 -11.08
N SER A 68 3.23 4.61 -10.63
CA SER A 68 3.04 5.88 -9.94
C SER A 68 3.32 7.08 -10.83
N LYS A 69 2.73 8.23 -10.47
CA LYS A 69 2.97 9.52 -11.11
C LYS A 69 3.58 10.52 -10.14
N ILE A 70 4.33 11.46 -10.69
CA ILE A 70 4.81 12.61 -9.93
C ILE A 70 3.62 13.53 -9.67
N CYS A 71 3.31 13.74 -8.40
CA CYS A 71 2.29 14.65 -7.93
C CYS A 71 2.94 15.86 -7.26
N LYS A 72 2.33 17.03 -7.45
CA LYS A 72 2.76 18.26 -6.78
C LYS A 72 1.99 18.44 -5.48
N SER A 73 2.72 18.74 -4.41
CA SER A 73 2.22 19.12 -3.10
C SER A 73 2.74 20.53 -2.76
N SER A 74 2.14 21.17 -1.76
CA SER A 74 2.62 22.45 -1.20
C SER A 74 4.09 22.37 -0.75
N TYR A 75 4.52 21.19 -0.32
CA TYR A 75 5.88 20.91 0.15
C TYR A 75 6.86 20.49 -0.95
N GLY A 76 6.40 20.27 -2.20
CA GLY A 76 7.26 19.84 -3.31
C GLY A 76 6.65 18.77 -4.21
N LEU A 77 7.49 18.17 -5.05
CA LEU A 77 7.12 17.07 -5.96
C LEU A 77 7.38 15.71 -5.29
N PHE A 78 6.42 14.80 -5.38
CA PHE A 78 6.50 13.47 -4.78
C PHE A 78 5.98 12.43 -5.76
N LEU A 79 6.48 11.21 -5.67
CA LEU A 79 5.97 10.08 -6.42
C LEU A 79 4.92 9.39 -5.56
N ASP A 80 3.64 9.47 -5.96
CA ASP A 80 2.51 9.15 -5.06
C ASP A 80 1.45 8.27 -5.74
N PHE A 81 0.67 7.59 -4.90
CA PHE A 81 -0.61 6.96 -5.26
C PHE A 81 -1.76 7.71 -4.59
N LYS A 82 -2.96 7.63 -5.19
CA LYS A 82 -4.20 7.98 -4.47
C LYS A 82 -4.92 6.70 -4.06
N LEU A 83 -5.22 6.60 -2.79
CA LEU A 83 -5.96 5.52 -2.19
C LEU A 83 -7.37 6.02 -1.87
N HIS A 84 -8.36 5.48 -2.57
CA HIS A 84 -9.77 5.75 -2.28
C HIS A 84 -10.29 4.69 -1.32
N LEU A 85 -10.63 5.13 -0.11
CA LEU A 85 -11.17 4.30 0.94
C LEU A 85 -12.68 4.56 1.05
N ILE A 86 -13.47 3.49 0.97
CA ILE A 86 -14.91 3.54 1.16
C ILE A 86 -15.22 2.95 2.54
N ILE A 87 -15.83 3.78 3.39
CA ILE A 87 -16.15 3.46 4.78
C ILE A 87 -17.67 3.60 4.97
N ASN A 88 -18.25 2.75 5.81
CA ASN A 88 -19.64 2.92 6.22
C ASN A 88 -19.78 3.91 7.41
N ASN A 89 -21.02 4.22 7.78
CA ASN A 89 -21.34 5.05 8.94
C ASN A 89 -20.86 4.51 10.30
N MET A 90 -20.54 3.21 10.39
CA MET A 90 -19.97 2.56 11.57
C MET A 90 -18.44 2.48 11.53
N SER A 91 -17.80 3.24 10.63
CA SER A 91 -16.35 3.25 10.44
C SER A 91 -15.73 1.91 9.99
N LYS A 92 -16.54 0.98 9.47
CA LYS A 92 -16.06 -0.29 8.90
C LYS A 92 -15.65 -0.08 7.44
N ILE A 93 -14.53 -0.69 7.05
CA ILE A 93 -14.01 -0.64 5.68
C ILE A 93 -14.87 -1.50 4.78
N ILE A 94 -15.42 -0.89 3.73
CA ILE A 94 -16.24 -1.60 2.73
C ILE A 94 -15.40 -1.92 1.51
N LYS A 95 -14.57 -0.98 1.07
CA LYS A 95 -13.74 -1.18 -0.11
C LYS A 95 -12.53 -0.28 -0.12
N LEU A 96 -11.46 -0.79 -0.74
CA LEU A 96 -10.23 -0.08 -0.98
C LEU A 96 -9.93 -0.08 -2.47
N TYR A 97 -9.70 1.10 -3.04
CA TYR A 97 -9.27 1.25 -4.43
C TYR A 97 -7.96 2.01 -4.47
N VAL A 98 -6.95 1.41 -5.10
CA VAL A 98 -5.71 2.10 -5.44
C VAL A 98 -5.90 2.72 -6.82
N LEU A 99 -6.03 4.05 -6.88
CA LEU A 99 -6.06 4.76 -8.15
C LEU A 99 -4.64 4.95 -8.64
N ILE A 100 -4.31 4.17 -9.65
CA ILE A 100 -3.15 4.38 -10.50
C ILE A 100 -3.55 5.44 -11.51
N PHE A 101 -3.01 6.65 -11.39
CA PHE A 101 -3.21 7.67 -12.41
C PHE A 101 -2.55 7.19 -13.70
N ARG A 102 -3.34 6.69 -14.65
CA ARG A 102 -2.91 6.59 -16.06
C ARG A 102 -2.83 7.96 -16.69
#